data_AF-D5J6X9-F1
#
_entry.id   AF-D5J6X9-F1
#
_cell.length_a   1.000
_cell.length_b   1.000
_cell.length_c   1.000
_cell.angle_alpha   90.00
_cell.angle_beta   90.00
_cell.angle_gamma   90.00
#
_symmetry.space_group_name_H-M   'P 1'
#
loop_
_entity.id
_entity.type
_entity.pdbx_description
1 polymer ?
#
loop_
_entity_poly.entity_id
_entity_poly.type
_entity_poly.pdbx_seq_one_letter_code
_entity_poly.pdbx_strand_id
1 'polypeptide(L)' 'MFSLKFVLLVTILCFAAVATVSDAQRYGGGNRCRNIQCGVPRCPPGSRIMTNRAVSCCPFCS' A
#
# COMPACT_ATOMS: atom_id res chain seq x y z
N MET A 1 -22.39 24.17 -30.03
CA MET A 1 -22.99 22.83 -30.20
C MET A 1 -21.87 21.81 -30.12
N PHE A 2 -21.73 21.11 -28.99
CA PHE A 2 -20.70 20.08 -28.85
C PHE A 2 -21.11 18.85 -29.67
N SER A 3 -20.22 18.37 -30.54
CA SER A 3 -20.48 17.18 -31.35
C SER A 3 -20.66 15.97 -30.44
N LEU A 4 -21.68 15.14 -30.71
CA LEU A 4 -21.96 13.91 -29.96
C LEU A 4 -20.72 13.00 -29.82
N LYS A 5 -19.87 12.98 -30.86
CA LYS A 5 -18.57 12.29 -30.86
C LYS A 5 -17.61 12.81 -29.79
N PHE A 6 -17.61 14.11 -29.56
CA PHE A 6 -16.75 14.77 -28.57
C PHE A 6 -17.20 14.42 -27.14
N VAL A 7 -18.52 14.43 -26.90
CA VAL A 7 -19.08 14.04 -25.60
C VAL A 7 -18.76 12.57 -25.29
N LEU A 8 -18.88 11.70 -26.30
CA LEU A 8 -18.63 10.26 -26.15
C LEU A 8 -17.14 9.94 -25.92
N LEU A 9 -16.23 10.67 -26.56
CA LEU A 9 -14.79 10.52 -26.33
C LEU A 9 -14.41 10.96 -24.91
N VAL A 10 -14.94 12.10 -24.44
CA VAL A 10 -14.65 12.62 -23.10
C VAL A 10 -15.17 11.68 -22.01
N THR A 11 -16.37 11.12 -22.17
CA THR A 11 -16.91 10.16 -21.20
C THR A 11 -16.09 8.86 -21.15
N ILE A 12 -15.71 8.29 -22.29
CA ILE A 12 -14.87 7.08 -22.34
C ILE A 12 -13.50 7.33 -21.68
N LEU A 13 -12.86 8.47 -21.97
CA LEU A 13 -11.60 8.85 -21.35
C LEU A 13 -11.74 8.98 -19.83
N CYS A 14 -12.81 9.60 -19.33
CA CYS A 14 -13.08 9.71 -17.90
C CYS A 14 -13.26 8.34 -17.24
N PHE A 15 -14.01 7.42 -17.85
CA PHE A 15 -14.20 6.07 -17.30
C PHE A 15 -12.90 5.26 -17.26
N ALA A 16 -12.07 5.36 -18.30
CA ALA A 16 -10.76 4.70 -18.33
C ALA A 16 -9.82 5.25 -17.24
N ALA A 17 -9.85 6.56 -16.99
CA ALA A 17 -9.06 7.18 -15.93
C ALA A 17 -9.47 6.72 -14.52
N VAL A 18 -10.77 6.48 -14.27
CA VAL A 18 -11.26 6.02 -12.96
C VAL A 18 -10.85 4.57 -12.68
N ALA A 19 -10.80 3.71 -13.71
CA ALA A 19 -10.41 2.31 -13.55
C ALA A 19 -8.98 2.14 -13.02
N THR A 20 -8.05 3.00 -13.40
CA THR A 20 -6.63 2.89 -13.00
C THR A 20 -6.35 3.37 -11.57
N VAL A 21 -7.23 4.16 -10.95
CA VAL A 21 -7.05 4.64 -9.57
C VAL A 21 -7.38 3.56 -8.53
N SER A 22 -8.19 2.57 -8.93
CA SER A 22 -8.69 1.52 -8.03
C SER A 22 -7.59 0.59 -7.51
N ASP A 23 -6.53 0.36 -8.29
CA ASP A 23 -5.40 -0.48 -7.90
C ASP A 23 -4.38 0.23 -7.00
N ALA A 24 -4.22 1.56 -7.15
CA ALA A 24 -3.34 2.34 -6.29
C ALA A 24 -3.83 2.38 -4.83
N GLN A 25 -5.15 2.40 -4.61
CA GLN A 25 -5.74 2.36 -3.27
C GLN A 25 -5.66 0.97 -2.61
N ARG A 26 -5.63 -0.12 -3.39
CA ARG A 26 -5.51 -1.49 -2.86
C ARG A 26 -4.14 -1.79 -2.24
N TYR A 27 -3.10 -1.02 -2.59
CA TYR A 27 -1.77 -1.12 -1.97
C TYR A 27 -1.65 -0.41 -0.61
N GLY A 28 -2.67 0.36 -0.20
CA GLY A 28 -2.62 1.23 0.98
C GLY A 28 -3.48 0.80 2.18
N GLY A 29 -4.31 -0.24 2.06
CA GLY A 29 -5.34 -0.57 3.06
C GLY A 29 -5.24 -1.96 3.69
N GLY A 30 -4.16 -2.69 3.48
CA GLY A 30 -3.93 -4.01 4.07
C GLY A 30 -2.85 -3.92 5.14
N ASN A 31 -3.10 -4.50 6.31
CA ASN A 31 -2.09 -4.79 7.33
C ASN A 31 -0.81 -5.31 6.64
N ARG A 32 0.20 -4.45 6.42
CA ARG A 32 1.39 -4.73 5.60
C ARG A 32 2.21 -5.90 6.14
N CYS A 33 1.96 -6.26 7.39
CA CYS A 33 2.59 -7.37 8.10
C CYS A 33 1.74 -8.64 8.12
N ARG A 34 0.57 -8.64 7.46
CA ARG A 34 -0.29 -9.83 7.36
C ARG A 34 0.43 -10.87 6.52
N ASN A 35 0.58 -12.08 7.09
CA ASN A 35 1.32 -13.22 6.54
C ASN A 35 2.85 -13.16 6.64
N ILE A 36 3.43 -12.17 7.31
CA ILE A 36 4.86 -12.17 7.62
C ILE A 36 5.08 -12.90 8.95
N GLN A 37 5.82 -14.01 8.92
CA GLN A 37 6.27 -14.73 10.12
C GLN A 37 7.71 -14.34 10.41
N CYS A 38 7.96 -13.79 11.59
CA CYS A 38 9.28 -13.33 12.02
C CYS A 38 9.84 -14.26 13.09
N GLY A 39 11.14 -14.52 13.04
CA GLY A 39 11.89 -15.11 14.14
C GLY A 39 12.24 -14.07 15.22
N VAL A 40 12.84 -14.54 16.31
CA VAL A 40 13.38 -13.68 17.37
C VAL A 40 14.78 -13.18 16.93
N PRO A 41 15.03 -11.86 16.86
CA PRO A 41 16.34 -11.34 16.48
C PRO A 41 17.39 -11.63 17.57
N ARG A 42 18.65 -11.84 17.16
CA ARG A 42 19.78 -11.90 18.09
C ARG A 42 20.28 -10.49 18.36
N CYS A 43 20.12 -10.00 19.58
CA CYS A 43 20.55 -8.66 19.97
C CYS A 43 21.91 -8.68 20.70
N PRO A 44 22.74 -7.64 20.50
CA PRO A 44 23.95 -7.45 21.29
C PRO A 44 23.61 -7.22 22.78
N PRO A 45 24.55 -7.48 23.70
CA PRO A 45 24.32 -7.30 25.12
C PRO A 45 24.01 -5.83 25.46
N GLY A 46 22.97 -5.61 26.25
CA GLY A 46 22.48 -4.27 26.63
C GLY A 46 21.36 -3.71 25.74
N SER A 47 21.14 -4.28 24.55
CA SER A 47 20.01 -3.88 23.68
C SER A 47 18.70 -4.55 24.10
N ARG A 48 17.58 -3.93 23.73
CA ARG A 48 16.23 -4.45 23.96
C ARG A 48 15.56 -4.84 22.66
N ILE A 49 14.74 -5.89 22.71
CA ILE A 49 13.88 -6.25 21.57
C ILE A 49 12.68 -5.31 21.58
N MET A 50 12.49 -4.57 20.49
CA MET A 50 11.36 -3.70 20.23
C MET A 50 10.55 -4.17 19.04
N THR A 51 9.26 -3.83 19.03
CA THR A 51 8.36 -4.05 17.89
C THR A 51 7.67 -2.75 17.53
N ASN A 52 7.84 -2.28 16.30
CA ASN A 52 7.14 -1.10 15.79
C ASN A 52 6.65 -1.38 14.37
N ARG A 53 5.34 -1.68 14.23
CA ARG A 53 4.71 -2.00 12.94
C ARG A 53 4.65 -0.82 11.96
N ALA A 54 4.94 0.40 12.40
CA ALA A 54 5.10 1.55 11.50
C ALA A 54 6.49 1.57 10.84
N VAL A 55 7.49 0.91 11.44
CA VAL A 55 8.88 0.88 10.99
C VAL A 55 9.22 -0.47 10.35
N SER A 56 8.86 -1.57 11.01
CA SER A 56 9.16 -2.93 10.55
C SER A 56 8.05 -3.90 10.97
N CYS A 57 7.83 -4.91 10.14
CA CYS A 57 6.93 -6.01 10.48
C CYS A 57 7.54 -7.02 11.45
N CYS A 58 8.87 -7.00 11.61
CA CYS A 58 9.57 -7.89 12.53
C CYS A 58 10.14 -7.14 13.74
N PRO A 59 10.29 -7.83 14.89
CA PRO A 59 11.00 -7.28 16.02
C PRO A 59 12.45 -6.95 15.65
N PHE A 60 13.00 -5.91 16.26
CA PHE A 60 14.37 -5.44 16.05
C PHE A 60 15.02 -5.04 17.38
N CYS A 61 16.34 -4.92 17.39
CA CYS A 61 17.08 -4.50 18.57
C CYS A 61 17.16 -2.96 18.61
N SER A 62 16.82 -2.37 19.76
CA SER A 62 16.98 -0.94 20.09
C SER A 62 18.05 -0.74 21.15
#